data_AF-A0A433T2F8-F1
#
_entry.id   AF-A0A433T2F8-F1
#
_cell.length_a   1.000
_cell.length_b   1.000
_cell.length_c   1.000
_cell.angle_alpha   90.00
_cell.angle_beta   90.00
_cell.angle_gamma   90.00
#
_symmetry.space_group_name_H-M   'P 1'
#
loop_
_entity.id
_entity.type
_entity.pdbx_description
1 polymer ?
#
loop_
_entity_poly.entity_id
_entity_poly.type
_entity_poly.pdbx_seq_one_letter_code
_entity_poly.pdbx_strand_id
1 'polypeptide(L)'
;MGRKNKGKNTKSQQSQQNQQSQPAQASSSNVSSGSTPSPPAELPKTVKREEGELVASLLEVCSKPLESGSRELEDYPQIHGLVESIKKIQSALIPPEKNRADSFGPFLQWLNDNGVNTESIEITEFPGVGFGLKALKDLKEGDKLLQIPRKLMLTVDSAKKSALGPLISEDKILQVMPNVTLALHVLNEKCTPNSFWKPYIDSLPNKYSTPLYWGSEELQFLKGSPVQGDAINQYRNIARQYAYFYRLLQKNPAAKDLPVKDNFTFENYRWAVSTVMTRQNQIPARDGSRATLGLIPLWDMCNHTNGIYTSDYNADEDACECFCLQDFYSGQQILIFYGPRSNGEFLVHNGFVYADNEHDRLCLKLGISKGDPLFALKSEVLGKLNLAPSRSFYLHRGRFPVDGDLLAFLRVFCMAEDLLKEKFSGDSAPGPEEMEILKDENQYVDPDNEEKVWSFLHTRASLLLKAYPCSIEEDESTVDLPDASDVQKMASQLRIGERRILLNTIDYAGKKKENLKQS
;
A
#
# COMPACT_ATOMS: atom_id res chain seq x y z
N MET A 1 28.58 -21.07 66.14
CA MET A 1 28.55 -21.09 67.62
C MET A 1 29.85 -20.51 68.15
N GLY A 2 29.79 -19.39 68.91
CA GLY A 2 30.84 -18.87 69.81
C GLY A 2 32.12 -18.33 69.14
N ARG A 3 32.82 -17.29 69.62
CA ARG A 3 32.72 -16.42 70.81
C ARG A 3 33.55 -15.15 70.55
N LYS A 4 32.96 -13.99 70.85
CA LYS A 4 33.47 -12.82 71.59
C LYS A 4 34.98 -12.69 71.93
N ASN A 5 35.54 -11.51 71.61
CA ASN A 5 35.82 -10.36 72.51
C ASN A 5 37.25 -9.77 72.52
N LYS A 6 37.28 -8.41 72.45
CA LYS A 6 38.16 -7.41 73.12
C LYS A 6 39.67 -7.48 72.83
N GLY A 7 40.38 -6.45 72.37
CA GLY A 7 40.23 -5.00 72.55
C GLY A 7 41.49 -4.47 73.26
N LYS A 8 42.17 -3.44 72.72
CA LYS A 8 43.03 -2.55 73.52
C LYS A 8 43.29 -1.22 72.81
N ASN A 9 43.07 -0.16 73.58
CA ASN A 9 43.26 1.26 73.33
C ASN A 9 44.73 1.69 73.38
N THR A 10 45.06 2.73 72.61
CA THR A 10 45.85 3.92 73.00
C THR A 10 45.55 5.02 71.95
N LYS A 11 45.18 6.29 72.24
CA LYS A 11 45.32 7.02 73.50
C LYS A 11 46.33 8.18 73.53
N SER A 12 46.54 9.02 72.51
CA SER A 12 47.24 10.31 72.72
C SER A 12 46.72 11.45 71.84
N GLN A 13 46.25 12.48 72.53
CA GLN A 13 45.78 13.82 72.09
C GLN A 13 46.97 14.66 71.59
N GLN A 14 46.83 15.66 70.70
CA GLN A 14 46.33 17.00 71.02
C GLN A 14 46.07 17.87 69.75
N SER A 15 44.82 18.32 69.62
CA SER A 15 44.32 19.70 69.38
C SER A 15 44.81 20.48 68.14
N GLN A 16 43.97 20.65 67.10
CA GLN A 16 42.84 21.59 66.94
C GLN A 16 43.23 23.07 66.79
N GLN A 17 43.00 23.60 65.58
CA GLN A 17 42.48 24.95 65.36
C GLN A 17 41.26 24.89 64.44
N ASN A 18 40.27 25.70 64.82
CA ASN A 18 38.91 25.79 64.31
C ASN A 18 38.79 26.27 62.86
N GLN A 19 37.77 25.78 62.14
CA GLN A 19 36.75 26.63 61.53
C GLN A 19 35.51 25.80 61.15
N GLN A 20 34.35 26.26 61.62
CA GLN A 20 33.03 25.68 61.42
C GLN A 20 32.53 25.97 59.99
N SER A 21 32.08 24.94 59.29
CA SER A 21 31.23 25.06 58.09
C SER A 21 29.78 24.73 58.45
N GLN A 22 28.89 25.71 58.25
CA GLN A 22 27.45 25.57 58.35
C GLN A 22 26.86 24.89 57.10
N PRO A 23 25.65 24.28 57.20
CA PRO A 23 25.05 23.52 56.11
C PRO A 23 24.39 24.44 55.07
N ALA A 24 24.66 24.17 53.80
CA ALA A 24 24.10 24.91 52.67
C ALA A 24 22.59 24.66 52.52
N GLN A 25 21.85 25.76 52.44
CA GLN A 25 20.42 25.84 52.19
C GLN A 25 20.04 25.35 50.79
N ALA A 26 18.82 24.84 50.70
CA ALA A 26 18.14 24.47 49.47
C ALA A 26 18.14 25.60 48.43
N SER A 27 18.63 25.28 47.23
CA SER A 27 18.41 26.08 46.02
C SER A 27 17.51 25.29 45.08
N SER A 28 16.30 25.81 44.88
CA SER A 28 15.34 25.44 43.86
C SER A 28 16.01 25.29 42.48
N SER A 29 16.00 24.09 41.93
CA SER A 29 16.43 23.83 40.56
C SER A 29 15.42 24.43 39.58
N ASN A 30 15.91 25.38 38.79
CA ASN A 30 15.20 26.09 37.73
C ASN A 30 14.42 25.15 36.82
N VAL A 31 13.13 25.45 36.69
CA VAL A 31 12.29 25.05 35.56
C VAL A 31 12.96 25.56 34.29
N SER A 32 13.36 24.66 33.40
CA SER A 32 13.88 25.04 32.09
C SER A 32 12.76 25.74 31.31
N SER A 33 12.93 27.04 31.10
CA SER A 33 12.17 27.86 30.18
C SER A 33 12.06 27.18 28.82
N GLY A 34 10.83 27.07 28.32
CA GLY A 34 10.51 26.47 27.04
C GLY A 34 11.40 27.01 25.91
N SER A 35 11.94 26.09 25.11
CA SER A 35 12.52 26.41 23.83
C SER A 35 11.44 27.06 22.95
N THR A 36 11.58 28.35 22.68
CA THR A 36 10.89 28.98 21.55
C THR A 36 11.18 28.17 20.30
N PRO A 37 10.17 27.75 19.52
CA PRO A 37 10.43 27.07 18.26
C PRO A 37 11.26 27.98 17.36
N SER A 38 12.35 27.47 16.81
CA SER A 38 13.05 28.12 15.71
C SER A 38 12.04 28.42 14.59
N PRO A 39 12.12 29.57 13.90
CA PRO A 39 11.25 29.83 12.77
C PRO A 39 11.37 28.68 11.76
N PRO A 40 10.27 28.27 11.11
CA PRO A 40 10.32 27.22 10.10
C PRO A 40 11.36 27.59 9.05
N ALA A 41 12.15 26.60 8.61
CA ALA A 41 13.11 26.81 7.55
C ALA A 41 12.37 27.33 6.31
N GLU A 42 12.78 28.48 5.78
CA GLU A 42 12.21 29.04 4.56
C GLU A 42 13.24 29.06 3.43
N LEU A 43 12.85 28.57 2.25
CA LEU A 43 13.71 28.64 1.07
C LEU A 43 13.88 30.10 0.59
N PRO A 44 15.09 30.52 0.18
CA PRO A 44 15.31 31.82 -0.46
C PRO A 44 14.43 32.00 -1.70
N LYS A 45 14.04 33.25 -2.01
CA LYS A 45 13.14 33.55 -3.14
C LYS A 45 13.63 33.01 -4.50
N THR A 46 14.94 33.07 -4.75
CA THR A 46 15.56 32.54 -5.98
C THR A 46 15.42 31.02 -6.07
N VAL A 47 15.61 30.32 -4.95
CA VAL A 47 15.48 28.86 -4.85
C VAL A 47 14.02 28.42 -4.97
N LYS A 48 13.07 29.15 -4.37
CA LYS A 48 11.62 28.92 -4.57
C LYS A 48 11.20 29.06 -6.03
N ARG A 49 11.82 29.98 -6.79
CA ARG A 49 11.55 30.13 -8.22
C ARG A 49 12.07 28.94 -9.02
N GLU A 50 13.30 28.51 -8.75
CA GLU A 50 13.91 27.32 -9.36
C GLU A 50 13.08 26.05 -9.09
N GLU A 51 12.65 25.84 -7.85
CA GLU A 51 11.72 24.76 -7.49
C GLU A 51 10.42 24.83 -8.30
N GLY A 52 9.83 26.02 -8.43
CA GLY A 52 8.63 26.23 -9.23
C GLY A 52 8.80 25.92 -10.72
N GLU A 53 9.97 26.21 -11.29
CA GLU A 53 10.32 25.86 -12.68
C GLU A 53 10.46 24.35 -12.86
N LEU A 54 11.17 23.66 -11.96
CA LEU A 54 11.30 22.20 -11.96
C LEU A 54 9.94 21.50 -11.82
N VAL A 55 9.09 22.00 -10.92
CA VAL A 55 7.72 21.48 -10.73
C VAL A 55 6.88 21.67 -12.00
N ALA A 56 7.02 22.79 -12.70
CA ALA A 56 6.33 23.02 -13.96
C ALA A 56 6.77 22.02 -15.04
N SER A 57 8.08 21.78 -15.17
CA SER A 57 8.63 20.76 -16.08
C SER A 57 8.16 19.35 -15.72
N LEU A 58 8.14 19.01 -14.43
CA LEU A 58 7.64 17.72 -13.95
C LEU A 58 6.18 17.50 -14.35
N LEU A 59 5.33 18.51 -14.18
CA LEU A 59 3.93 18.45 -14.56
C LEU A 59 3.78 18.24 -16.08
N GLU A 60 4.57 18.94 -16.89
CA GLU A 60 4.54 18.81 -18.35
C GLU A 60 4.90 17.39 -18.78
N VAL A 61 6.02 16.85 -18.32
CA VAL A 61 6.49 15.48 -18.66
C VAL A 61 5.46 14.43 -18.25
N CYS A 62 4.93 14.50 -17.03
CA CYS A 62 3.98 13.50 -16.54
C CYS A 62 2.57 13.61 -17.18
N SER A 63 2.26 14.73 -17.85
CA SER A 63 0.96 14.96 -18.49
C SER A 63 0.93 14.55 -19.96
N LYS A 64 2.07 14.25 -20.58
CA LYS A 64 2.13 13.76 -21.96
C LYS A 64 1.35 12.43 -22.08
N PRO A 65 0.52 12.24 -23.11
CA PRO A 65 -0.09 10.95 -23.36
C PRO A 65 0.98 9.87 -23.52
N LEU A 66 0.76 8.69 -22.94
CA LEU A 66 1.58 7.54 -23.28
C LEU A 66 1.21 7.12 -24.70
N GLU A 67 2.13 7.26 -25.65
CA GLU A 67 1.96 6.62 -26.94
C GLU A 67 1.96 5.09 -26.73
N SER A 68 1.11 4.37 -27.45
CA SER A 68 0.92 2.94 -27.26
C SER A 68 2.23 2.14 -27.40
N GLY A 69 2.58 1.38 -26.37
CA GLY A 69 3.71 0.44 -26.35
C GLY A 69 4.92 0.97 -25.57
N SER A 70 5.41 0.17 -24.60
CA SER A 70 6.73 0.17 -23.92
C SER A 70 7.40 1.46 -23.42
N ARG A 71 6.95 2.67 -23.77
CA ARG A 71 7.60 3.95 -23.40
C ARG A 71 7.35 4.37 -21.96
N GLU A 72 6.49 3.67 -21.23
CA GLU A 72 6.27 3.89 -19.79
C GLU A 72 7.60 3.81 -19.01
N LEU A 73 8.49 2.91 -19.43
CA LEU A 73 9.83 2.77 -18.85
C LEU A 73 10.82 3.83 -19.35
N GLU A 74 10.60 4.40 -20.55
CA GLU A 74 11.53 5.32 -21.20
C GLU A 74 11.51 6.71 -20.56
N ASP A 75 10.34 7.19 -20.14
CA ASP A 75 10.20 8.50 -19.50
C ASP A 75 10.60 8.47 -18.00
N TYR A 76 10.63 7.29 -17.38
CA TYR A 76 10.89 7.15 -15.94
C TYR A 76 12.20 7.80 -15.49
N PRO A 77 13.37 7.60 -16.15
CA PRO A 77 14.61 8.27 -15.77
C PRO A 77 14.50 9.80 -15.75
N GLN A 78 13.78 10.40 -16.72
CA GLN A 78 13.57 11.85 -16.77
C GLN A 78 12.70 12.33 -15.59
N ILE A 79 11.58 11.64 -15.34
CA ILE A 79 10.67 11.96 -14.24
C ILE A 79 11.40 11.83 -12.90
N HIS A 80 12.11 10.72 -12.70
CA HIS A 80 12.90 10.48 -11.49
C HIS A 80 13.98 11.56 -11.29
N GLY A 81 14.72 11.93 -12.34
CA GLY A 81 15.73 12.98 -12.27
C GLY A 81 15.19 14.36 -11.87
N LEU A 82 13.99 14.73 -12.38
CA LEU A 82 13.30 15.96 -11.97
C LEU A 82 12.88 15.90 -10.50
N VAL A 83 12.31 14.77 -10.06
CA VAL A 83 11.91 14.58 -8.66
C VAL A 83 13.10 14.65 -7.71
N GLU A 84 14.23 14.01 -8.03
CA GLU A 84 15.45 14.10 -7.22
C GLU A 84 16.01 15.52 -7.14
N SER A 85 15.93 16.28 -8.23
CA SER A 85 16.34 17.70 -8.24
C SER A 85 15.44 18.54 -7.32
N ILE A 86 14.12 18.32 -7.36
CA ILE A 86 13.15 18.98 -6.47
C ILE A 86 13.42 18.60 -5.01
N LYS A 87 13.59 17.31 -4.72
CA LYS A 87 13.89 16.81 -3.36
C LYS A 87 15.18 17.40 -2.80
N LYS A 88 16.22 17.55 -3.63
CA LYS A 88 17.49 18.17 -3.23
C LYS A 88 17.27 19.60 -2.73
N ILE A 89 16.47 20.40 -3.44
CA ILE A 89 16.10 21.75 -3.01
C ILE A 89 15.31 21.70 -1.69
N GLN A 90 14.34 20.80 -1.59
CA GLN A 90 13.44 20.68 -0.44
C GLN A 90 14.09 20.07 0.81
N SER A 91 15.27 19.46 0.70
CA SER A 91 15.95 18.80 1.82
C SER A 91 16.14 19.69 3.05
N ALA A 92 16.30 21.01 2.85
CA ALA A 92 16.40 22.00 3.91
C ALA A 92 15.09 22.21 4.72
N LEU A 93 13.96 21.74 4.21
CA LEU A 93 12.63 21.87 4.81
C LEU A 93 12.20 20.64 5.63
N ILE A 94 12.95 19.55 5.54
CA ILE A 94 12.57 18.27 6.15
C ILE A 94 12.98 18.30 7.63
N PRO A 95 12.02 18.20 8.58
CA PRO A 95 12.36 18.13 9.99
C PRO A 95 13.08 16.82 10.31
N PRO A 96 13.87 16.76 11.40
CA PRO A 96 14.51 15.52 11.81
C PRO A 96 13.47 14.43 12.11
N GLU A 97 13.83 13.19 11.77
CA GLU A 97 12.99 12.04 12.09
C GLU A 97 12.85 11.87 13.60
N LYS A 98 11.63 11.56 14.03
CA LYS A 98 11.32 11.25 15.42
C LYS A 98 11.30 9.73 15.59
N ASN A 99 11.72 9.26 16.76
CA ASN A 99 11.51 7.87 17.13
C ASN A 99 10.01 7.62 17.27
N ARG A 100 9.48 6.72 16.43
CA ARG A 100 8.05 6.39 16.40
C ARG A 100 7.59 5.82 17.75
N ALA A 101 8.42 5.07 18.46
CA ALA A 101 8.05 4.44 19.73
C ALA A 101 7.63 5.45 20.80
N ASP A 102 8.22 6.66 20.78
CA ASP A 102 7.93 7.72 21.75
C ASP A 102 6.48 8.25 21.62
N SER A 103 5.83 8.02 20.48
CA SER A 103 4.46 8.46 20.21
C SER A 103 3.38 7.52 20.73
N PHE A 104 3.70 6.25 21.03
CA PHE A 104 2.69 5.23 21.33
C PHE A 104 2.01 5.44 22.68
N GLY A 105 2.73 5.94 23.70
CA GLY A 105 2.12 6.29 24.99
C GLY A 105 1.02 7.36 24.84
N PRO A 106 1.33 8.54 24.29
CA PRO A 106 0.33 9.56 23.98
C PRO A 106 -0.81 9.07 23.07
N PHE A 107 -0.50 8.21 22.09
CA PHE A 107 -1.50 7.63 21.20
C PHE A 107 -2.50 6.73 21.93
N LEU A 108 -2.03 5.80 22.76
CA LEU A 108 -2.89 4.92 23.58
C LEU A 108 -3.70 5.72 24.60
N GLN A 109 -3.12 6.76 25.20
CA GLN A 109 -3.86 7.66 26.10
C GLN A 109 -5.01 8.35 25.36
N TRP A 110 -4.76 8.92 24.18
CA TRP A 110 -5.81 9.57 23.37
C TRP A 110 -6.93 8.62 22.96
N LEU A 111 -6.60 7.35 22.68
CA LEU A 111 -7.59 6.29 22.39
C LEU A 111 -8.46 6.00 23.63
N ASN A 112 -7.84 5.78 24.78
CA ASN A 112 -8.53 5.51 26.05
C ASN A 112 -9.43 6.70 26.47
N ASP A 113 -8.95 7.93 26.33
CA ASP A 113 -9.70 9.16 26.61
C ASP A 113 -10.95 9.31 25.73
N ASN A 114 -10.99 8.61 24.58
CA ASN A 114 -12.13 8.57 23.67
C ASN A 114 -12.87 7.22 23.70
N GLY A 115 -12.68 6.41 24.75
CA GLY A 115 -13.49 5.23 25.03
C GLY A 115 -13.04 3.94 24.32
N VAL A 116 -11.85 3.91 23.71
CA VAL A 116 -11.30 2.66 23.14
C VAL A 116 -10.59 1.88 24.24
N ASN A 117 -10.96 0.60 24.44
CA ASN A 117 -10.26 -0.27 25.38
C ASN A 117 -8.96 -0.80 24.76
N THR A 118 -7.82 -0.49 25.39
CA THR A 118 -6.48 -0.94 24.96
C THR A 118 -5.81 -1.90 25.94
N GLU A 119 -6.47 -2.33 27.01
CA GLU A 119 -5.86 -3.11 28.11
C GLU A 119 -5.37 -4.50 27.70
N SER A 120 -5.94 -5.06 26.64
CA SER A 120 -5.63 -6.42 26.19
C SER A 120 -4.58 -6.47 25.08
N ILE A 121 -4.03 -5.31 24.67
CA ILE A 121 -3.09 -5.20 23.56
C ILE A 121 -1.87 -4.36 23.96
N GLU A 122 -0.77 -4.60 23.25
CA GLU A 122 0.44 -3.78 23.32
C GLU A 122 0.96 -3.53 21.90
N ILE A 123 1.41 -2.30 21.62
CA ILE A 123 2.13 -2.01 20.37
C ILE A 123 3.58 -2.47 20.53
N THR A 124 4.02 -3.41 19.71
CA THR A 124 5.35 -4.03 19.76
C THR A 124 5.93 -4.15 18.35
N GLU A 125 7.25 -4.09 18.22
CA GLU A 125 7.94 -4.38 16.97
C GLU A 125 8.14 -5.90 16.80
N PHE A 126 7.77 -6.41 15.63
CA PHE A 126 7.94 -7.81 15.24
C PHE A 126 8.98 -7.94 14.13
N PRO A 127 9.87 -8.95 14.19
CA PRO A 127 10.87 -9.19 13.15
C PRO A 127 10.25 -9.31 11.76
N GLY A 128 10.80 -8.59 10.79
CA GLY A 128 10.42 -8.67 9.36
C GLY A 128 9.10 -7.99 8.97
N VAL A 129 8.23 -7.63 9.93
CA VAL A 129 6.93 -6.97 9.64
C VAL A 129 6.77 -5.60 10.31
N GLY A 130 7.70 -5.23 11.20
CA GLY A 130 7.69 -3.95 11.91
C GLY A 130 6.67 -3.93 13.06
N PHE A 131 6.16 -2.75 13.40
CA PHE A 131 5.20 -2.62 14.50
C PHE A 131 3.86 -3.30 14.21
N GLY A 132 3.35 -4.01 15.22
CA GLY A 132 2.04 -4.63 15.22
C GLY A 132 1.40 -4.64 16.61
N LEU A 133 0.24 -5.29 16.74
CA LEU A 133 -0.40 -5.50 18.04
C LEU A 133 -0.02 -6.87 18.63
N LYS A 134 0.30 -6.90 19.92
CA LYS A 134 0.59 -8.11 20.70
C LYS A 134 -0.53 -8.33 21.72
N ALA A 135 -1.03 -9.56 21.86
CA ALA A 135 -2.02 -9.90 22.87
C ALA A 135 -1.38 -9.92 24.28
N LEU A 136 -2.05 -9.33 25.27
CA LEU A 136 -1.62 -9.35 26.68
C LEU A 136 -2.32 -10.40 27.54
N LYS A 137 -3.28 -11.10 26.95
CA LYS A 137 -4.04 -12.21 27.54
C LYS A 137 -4.48 -13.14 26.42
N ASP A 138 -5.00 -14.31 26.77
CA ASP A 138 -5.61 -15.22 25.81
C ASP A 138 -6.92 -14.62 25.27
N LEU A 139 -7.08 -14.65 23.96
CA LEU A 139 -8.24 -14.17 23.21
C LEU A 139 -8.75 -15.32 22.35
N LYS A 140 -10.07 -15.54 22.34
CA LYS A 140 -10.69 -16.61 21.57
C LYS A 140 -11.19 -16.12 20.22
N GLU A 141 -11.18 -17.02 19.24
CA GLU A 141 -11.81 -16.76 17.94
C GLU A 141 -13.23 -16.22 18.13
N GLY A 142 -13.54 -15.12 17.44
CA GLY A 142 -14.83 -14.44 17.55
C GLY A 142 -14.96 -13.47 18.74
N ASP A 143 -14.00 -13.40 19.67
CA ASP A 143 -14.00 -12.36 20.72
C ASP A 143 -13.89 -10.97 20.10
N LYS A 144 -14.64 -9.99 20.62
CA LYS A 144 -14.51 -8.58 20.23
C LYS A 144 -13.13 -8.07 20.66
N LEU A 145 -12.29 -7.79 19.67
CA LEU A 145 -10.91 -7.35 19.84
C LEU A 145 -10.82 -5.83 19.99
N LEU A 146 -11.37 -5.08 19.04
CA LEU A 146 -11.34 -3.62 19.01
C LEU A 146 -12.72 -3.06 18.66
N GLN A 147 -13.03 -1.89 19.20
CA GLN A 147 -14.14 -1.04 18.77
C GLN A 147 -13.62 0.39 18.67
N ILE A 148 -13.57 0.92 17.44
CA ILE A 148 -13.01 2.24 17.14
C ILE A 148 -14.15 3.19 16.75
N PRO A 149 -14.55 4.14 17.61
CA PRO A 149 -15.59 5.12 17.28
C PRO A 149 -15.24 5.96 16.06
N ARG A 150 -16.24 6.29 15.23
CA ARG A 150 -16.06 7.11 14.01
C ARG A 150 -15.37 8.44 14.26
N LYS A 151 -15.58 9.06 15.43
CA LYS A 151 -14.95 10.34 15.80
C LYS A 151 -13.41 10.27 15.70
N LEU A 152 -12.82 9.10 15.95
CA LEU A 152 -11.37 8.90 15.88
C LEU A 152 -10.86 8.67 14.46
N MET A 153 -11.73 8.24 13.55
CA MET A 153 -11.36 7.98 12.17
C MET A 153 -11.09 9.28 11.41
N LEU A 154 -10.02 9.28 10.61
CA LEU A 154 -9.72 10.39 9.70
C LEU A 154 -10.29 10.05 8.32
N THR A 155 -11.25 10.83 7.84
CA THR A 155 -12.10 10.44 6.68
C THR A 155 -12.18 11.54 5.63
N VAL A 156 -12.65 11.21 4.43
CA VAL A 156 -12.98 12.23 3.42
C VAL A 156 -14.08 13.18 3.92
N ASP A 157 -14.99 12.70 4.76
CA ASP A 157 -16.06 13.53 5.32
C ASP A 157 -15.55 14.50 6.39
N SER A 158 -14.55 14.11 7.20
CA SER A 158 -13.86 15.05 8.09
C SER A 158 -13.03 16.05 7.29
N ALA A 159 -12.40 15.64 6.18
CA ALA A 159 -11.66 16.52 5.29
C ALA A 159 -12.55 17.67 4.76
N LYS A 160 -13.75 17.32 4.27
CA LYS A 160 -14.75 18.29 3.76
C LYS A 160 -15.24 19.27 4.82
N LYS A 161 -15.22 18.88 6.11
CA LYS A 161 -15.61 19.71 7.25
C LYS A 161 -14.45 20.46 7.90
N SER A 162 -13.22 20.22 7.44
CA SER A 162 -12.00 20.87 7.93
C SER A 162 -11.71 22.16 7.18
N ALA A 163 -10.58 22.81 7.51
CA ALA A 163 -10.07 23.97 6.76
C ALA A 163 -9.85 23.68 5.26
N LEU A 164 -9.69 22.41 4.86
CA LEU A 164 -9.58 22.01 3.45
C LEU A 164 -10.91 22.08 2.68
N GLY A 165 -12.06 22.17 3.35
CA GLY A 165 -13.39 22.13 2.74
C GLY A 165 -13.57 23.06 1.53
N PRO A 166 -13.24 24.37 1.63
CA PRO A 166 -13.31 25.29 0.51
C PRO A 166 -12.46 24.85 -0.69
N LEU A 167 -11.20 24.47 -0.48
CA LEU A 167 -10.32 24.00 -1.56
C LEU A 167 -10.88 22.72 -2.23
N ILE A 168 -11.39 21.78 -1.44
CA ILE A 168 -12.04 20.56 -1.95
C ILE A 168 -13.28 20.90 -2.79
N SER A 169 -14.04 21.93 -2.40
CA SER A 169 -15.25 22.35 -3.13
C SER A 169 -14.95 23.03 -4.47
N GLU A 170 -13.74 23.55 -4.67
CA GLU A 170 -13.32 24.23 -5.91
C GLU A 170 -12.56 23.30 -6.87
N ASP A 171 -11.82 22.33 -6.33
CA ASP A 171 -10.92 21.47 -7.12
C ASP A 171 -11.58 20.17 -7.59
N LYS A 172 -11.61 19.94 -8.91
CA LYS A 172 -12.23 18.75 -9.50
C LYS A 172 -11.54 17.44 -9.10
N ILE A 173 -10.21 17.43 -8.95
CA ILE A 173 -9.48 16.21 -8.58
C ILE A 173 -9.85 15.83 -7.15
N LEU A 174 -9.88 16.78 -6.22
CA LEU A 174 -10.28 16.53 -4.83
C LEU A 174 -11.75 16.08 -4.70
N GLN A 175 -12.63 16.52 -5.59
CA GLN A 175 -14.03 16.07 -5.62
C GLN A 175 -14.20 14.62 -6.05
N VAL A 176 -13.40 14.16 -7.03
CA VAL A 176 -13.58 12.83 -7.66
C VAL A 176 -12.60 11.77 -7.15
N MET A 177 -11.48 12.17 -6.53
CA MET A 177 -10.44 11.27 -6.02
C MET A 177 -10.41 11.29 -4.48
N PRO A 178 -11.24 10.49 -3.80
CA PRO A 178 -11.34 10.50 -2.34
C PRO A 178 -10.03 10.11 -1.63
N ASN A 179 -9.23 9.23 -2.22
CA ASN A 179 -7.90 8.85 -1.71
C ASN A 179 -6.91 10.03 -1.73
N VAL A 180 -6.93 10.85 -2.78
CA VAL A 180 -6.08 12.05 -2.88
C VAL A 180 -6.52 13.10 -1.86
N THR A 181 -7.84 13.29 -1.71
CA THR A 181 -8.40 14.16 -0.67
C THR A 181 -8.01 13.72 0.73
N LEU A 182 -8.07 12.42 1.01
CA LEU A 182 -7.65 11.88 2.30
C LEU A 182 -6.14 12.09 2.53
N ALA A 183 -5.30 11.94 1.50
CA ALA A 183 -3.86 12.18 1.62
C ALA A 183 -3.56 13.65 1.94
N LEU A 184 -4.22 14.60 1.26
CA LEU A 184 -4.07 16.02 1.57
C LEU A 184 -4.59 16.35 2.98
N HIS A 185 -5.66 15.69 3.42
CA HIS A 185 -6.18 15.84 4.79
C HIS A 185 -5.19 15.37 5.84
N VAL A 186 -4.65 14.15 5.71
CA VAL A 186 -3.60 13.62 6.60
C VAL A 186 -2.43 14.58 6.69
N LEU A 187 -1.96 15.09 5.55
CA LEU A 187 -0.82 16.00 5.52
C LEU A 187 -1.15 17.35 6.16
N ASN A 188 -2.33 17.91 5.91
CA ASN A 188 -2.75 19.16 6.54
C ASN A 188 -2.88 19.03 8.06
N GLU A 189 -3.45 17.93 8.54
CA GLU A 189 -3.54 17.64 9.98
C GLU A 189 -2.14 17.41 10.59
N LYS A 190 -1.22 16.75 9.88
CA LYS A 190 0.19 16.61 10.30
C LYS A 190 0.87 17.96 10.51
N CYS A 191 0.60 18.92 9.63
CA CYS A 191 1.13 20.28 9.70
C CYS A 191 0.38 21.18 10.70
N THR A 192 -0.74 20.72 11.27
CA THR A 192 -1.54 21.49 12.22
C THR A 192 -1.10 21.19 13.65
N PRO A 193 -0.50 22.15 14.40
CA PRO A 193 0.13 21.87 15.70
C PRO A 193 -0.82 21.27 16.75
N ASN A 194 -2.08 21.73 16.78
CA ASN A 194 -3.11 21.31 17.74
C ASN A 194 -4.16 20.41 17.09
N SER A 195 -3.78 19.60 16.09
CA SER A 195 -4.71 18.66 15.45
C SER A 195 -5.28 17.67 16.45
N PHE A 196 -6.58 17.41 16.37
CA PHE A 196 -7.23 16.35 17.15
C PHE A 196 -6.61 14.97 16.88
N TRP A 197 -6.15 14.72 15.65
CA TRP A 197 -5.54 13.46 15.23
C TRP A 197 -4.02 13.44 15.39
N LYS A 198 -3.42 14.45 16.04
CA LYS A 198 -1.96 14.52 16.22
C LYS A 198 -1.37 13.26 16.86
N PRO A 199 -1.95 12.66 17.92
CA PRO A 199 -1.44 11.42 18.50
C PRO A 199 -1.45 10.24 17.52
N TYR A 200 -2.50 10.12 16.70
CA TYR A 200 -2.57 9.10 15.66
C TYR A 200 -1.53 9.34 14.55
N ILE A 201 -1.43 10.57 14.05
CA ILE A 201 -0.51 10.92 12.96
C ILE A 201 0.96 10.71 13.39
N ASP A 202 1.30 11.08 14.62
CA ASP A 202 2.66 10.87 15.16
C ASP A 202 2.98 9.38 15.37
N SER A 203 1.96 8.53 15.51
CA SER A 203 2.11 7.07 15.60
C SER A 203 2.26 6.35 14.26
N LEU A 204 2.15 7.05 13.13
CA LEU A 204 2.31 6.45 11.80
C LEU A 204 3.78 6.18 11.45
N PRO A 205 4.07 5.28 10.50
CA PRO A 205 5.43 5.10 9.97
C PRO A 205 5.99 6.39 9.38
N ASN A 206 7.28 6.67 9.61
CA ASN A 206 7.98 7.80 8.98
C ASN A 206 8.23 7.55 7.47
N LYS A 207 8.37 6.28 7.09
CA LYS A 207 8.66 5.80 5.74
C LYS A 207 7.92 4.49 5.49
N TYR A 208 7.69 4.15 4.23
CA TYR A 208 7.08 2.90 3.79
C TYR A 208 8.01 2.16 2.82
N SER A 209 7.66 0.91 2.53
CA SER A 209 8.44 0.02 1.67
C SER A 209 7.84 -0.16 0.27
N THR A 210 6.82 0.64 -0.10
CA THR A 210 6.21 0.60 -1.44
C THR A 210 7.24 0.97 -2.53
N PRO A 211 7.08 0.50 -3.78
CA PRO A 211 7.97 0.83 -4.89
C PRO A 211 8.16 2.32 -5.16
N LEU A 212 7.30 3.19 -4.63
CA LEU A 212 7.45 4.65 -4.67
C LEU A 212 8.70 5.15 -3.91
N TYR A 213 9.26 4.32 -3.02
CA TYR A 213 10.49 4.58 -2.29
C TYR A 213 11.73 3.94 -2.91
N TRP A 214 11.54 3.13 -3.95
CA TRP A 214 12.63 2.39 -4.57
C TRP A 214 13.32 3.25 -5.62
N GLY A 215 14.65 3.22 -5.66
CA GLY A 215 15.46 3.88 -6.67
C GLY A 215 15.41 3.15 -8.02
N SER A 216 15.95 3.79 -9.05
CA SER A 216 15.98 3.24 -10.42
C SER A 216 16.64 1.87 -10.53
N GLU A 217 17.70 1.62 -9.75
CA GLU A 217 18.39 0.32 -9.72
C GLU A 217 17.55 -0.75 -9.00
N GLU A 218 16.90 -0.38 -7.91
CA GLU A 218 16.05 -1.28 -7.13
C GLU A 218 14.81 -1.74 -7.93
N LEU A 219 14.23 -0.85 -8.75
CA LEU A 219 13.14 -1.22 -9.66
C LEU A 219 13.57 -2.22 -10.75
N GLN A 220 14.87 -2.40 -11.02
CA GLN A 220 15.35 -3.44 -11.92
C GLN A 220 15.21 -4.85 -11.32
N PHE A 221 15.08 -4.97 -10.00
CA PHE A 221 14.81 -6.27 -9.38
C PHE A 221 13.43 -6.83 -9.79
N LEU A 222 12.50 -5.96 -10.21
CA LEU A 222 11.18 -6.36 -10.75
C LEU A 222 11.20 -6.72 -12.24
N LYS A 223 12.37 -6.75 -12.90
CA LYS A 223 12.46 -7.05 -14.32
C LYS A 223 11.81 -8.41 -14.64
N GLY A 224 10.96 -8.41 -15.67
CA GLY A 224 10.17 -9.58 -16.09
C GLY A 224 8.77 -9.64 -15.46
N SER A 225 8.59 -9.03 -14.28
CA SER A 225 7.29 -8.95 -13.61
C SER A 225 6.42 -7.85 -14.23
N PRO A 226 5.10 -8.08 -14.41
CA PRO A 226 4.17 -7.01 -14.79
C PRO A 226 4.11 -5.88 -13.74
N VAL A 227 4.44 -6.17 -12.48
CA VAL A 227 4.44 -5.22 -11.37
C VAL A 227 5.43 -4.08 -11.58
N GLN A 228 6.52 -4.29 -12.34
CA GLN A 228 7.47 -3.24 -12.68
C GLN A 228 6.80 -2.05 -13.40
N GLY A 229 5.94 -2.35 -14.39
CA GLY A 229 5.20 -1.32 -15.12
C GLY A 229 4.18 -0.62 -14.23
N ASP A 230 3.48 -1.37 -13.38
CA ASP A 230 2.48 -0.81 -12.47
C ASP A 230 3.13 0.11 -11.42
N ALA A 231 4.31 -0.25 -10.88
CA ALA A 231 5.10 0.59 -9.97
C ALA A 231 5.55 1.91 -10.62
N ILE A 232 6.06 1.85 -11.85
CA ILE A 232 6.53 3.04 -12.59
C ILE A 232 5.36 3.95 -12.96
N ASN A 233 4.23 3.39 -13.38
CA ASN A 233 3.02 4.15 -13.63
C ASN A 233 2.49 4.82 -12.36
N GLN A 234 2.54 4.13 -11.22
CA GLN A 234 2.16 4.71 -9.94
C GLN A 234 3.07 5.89 -9.58
N TYR A 235 4.40 5.74 -9.72
CA TYR A 235 5.37 6.82 -9.50
C TYR A 235 5.06 8.05 -10.36
N ARG A 236 4.84 7.85 -11.66
CA ARG A 236 4.47 8.91 -12.60
C ARG A 236 3.18 9.62 -12.21
N ASN A 237 2.15 8.87 -11.84
CA ASN A 237 0.87 9.43 -11.42
C ASN A 237 1.00 10.28 -10.15
N ILE A 238 1.76 9.83 -9.17
CA ILE A 238 2.00 10.55 -7.91
C ILE A 238 2.87 11.80 -8.16
N ALA A 239 3.89 11.71 -9.00
CA ALA A 239 4.69 12.86 -9.40
C ALA A 239 3.86 13.94 -10.12
N ARG A 240 2.94 13.52 -11.00
CA ARG A 240 1.97 14.44 -11.64
C ARG A 240 1.06 15.11 -10.62
N GLN A 241 0.49 14.33 -9.70
CA GLN A 241 -0.41 14.84 -8.67
C GLN A 241 0.32 15.83 -7.76
N TYR A 242 1.53 15.49 -7.30
CA TYR A 242 2.39 16.40 -6.54
C TYR A 242 2.57 17.72 -7.28
N ALA A 243 3.02 17.68 -8.54
CA ALA A 243 3.31 18.89 -9.29
C ALA A 243 2.05 19.76 -9.52
N TYR A 244 0.90 19.11 -9.72
CA TYR A 244 -0.41 19.77 -9.80
C TYR A 244 -0.77 20.47 -8.48
N PHE A 245 -0.76 19.73 -7.37
CA PHE A 245 -1.18 20.26 -6.07
C PHE A 245 -0.21 21.28 -5.50
N TYR A 246 1.09 21.17 -5.78
CA TYR A 246 2.06 22.20 -5.46
C TYR A 246 1.63 23.53 -6.09
N ARG A 247 1.33 23.54 -7.40
CA ARG A 247 0.87 24.76 -8.08
C ARG A 247 -0.50 25.23 -7.59
N LEU A 248 -1.42 24.33 -7.29
CA LEU A 248 -2.74 24.65 -6.77
C LEU A 248 -2.63 25.37 -5.42
N LEU A 249 -1.90 24.79 -4.45
CA LEU A 249 -1.74 25.33 -3.11
C LEU A 249 -1.04 26.71 -3.11
N GLN A 250 -0.11 26.94 -4.03
CA GLN A 250 0.55 28.24 -4.14
C GLN A 250 -0.33 29.33 -4.76
N LYS A 251 -1.31 28.98 -5.61
CA LYS A 251 -2.08 29.96 -6.39
C LYS A 251 -3.53 30.14 -5.93
N ASN A 252 -4.14 29.12 -5.33
CA ASN A 252 -5.55 29.15 -4.96
C ASN A 252 -5.74 29.96 -3.64
N PRO A 253 -6.57 31.02 -3.62
CA PRO A 253 -6.89 31.76 -2.41
C PRO A 253 -7.43 30.91 -1.26
N ALA A 254 -8.21 29.86 -1.53
CA ALA A 254 -8.74 28.93 -0.53
C ALA A 254 -7.64 28.14 0.21
N ALA A 255 -6.43 28.08 -0.36
CA ALA A 255 -5.27 27.45 0.25
C ALA A 255 -4.42 28.39 1.11
N LYS A 256 -4.73 29.69 1.14
CA LYS A 256 -3.86 30.73 1.71
C LYS A 256 -3.43 30.45 3.15
N ASP A 257 -4.38 30.03 3.99
CA ASP A 257 -4.19 29.85 5.43
C ASP A 257 -4.05 28.36 5.82
N LEU A 258 -3.89 27.47 4.84
CA LEU A 258 -3.72 26.04 5.10
C LEU A 258 -2.28 25.73 5.55
N PRO A 259 -2.07 25.06 6.70
CA PRO A 259 -0.73 24.67 7.16
C PRO A 259 0.07 23.82 6.16
N VAL A 260 -0.62 23.03 5.32
CA VAL A 260 0.04 22.23 4.28
C VAL A 260 0.72 23.08 3.21
N LYS A 261 0.26 24.31 2.94
CA LYS A 261 0.78 25.14 1.86
C LYS A 261 2.28 25.40 1.97
N ASP A 262 2.77 25.67 3.18
CA ASP A 262 4.18 25.98 3.44
C ASP A 262 5.04 24.72 3.64
N ASN A 263 4.40 23.55 3.73
CA ASN A 263 5.04 22.27 4.02
C ASN A 263 4.83 21.23 2.90
N PHE A 264 4.36 21.63 1.72
CA PHE A 264 4.03 20.72 0.63
C PHE A 264 5.26 20.33 -0.20
N THR A 265 6.10 19.45 0.37
CA THR A 265 7.25 18.86 -0.32
C THR A 265 6.88 17.55 -1.03
N PHE A 266 7.71 17.10 -1.98
CA PHE A 266 7.51 15.80 -2.62
C PHE A 266 7.54 14.66 -1.60
N GLU A 267 8.47 14.71 -0.64
CA GLU A 267 8.57 13.72 0.43
C GLU A 267 7.33 13.67 1.33
N ASN A 268 6.80 14.84 1.69
CA ASN A 268 5.57 14.91 2.48
C ASN A 268 4.36 14.40 1.71
N TYR A 269 4.25 14.71 0.42
CA TYR A 269 3.17 14.18 -0.41
C TYR A 269 3.31 12.67 -0.63
N ARG A 270 4.52 12.19 -0.93
CA ARG A 270 4.87 10.77 -1.04
C ARG A 270 4.50 10.01 0.22
N TRP A 271 4.84 10.54 1.39
CA TRP A 271 4.47 9.97 2.68
C TRP A 271 2.94 9.93 2.89
N ALA A 272 2.23 11.00 2.55
CA ALA A 272 0.79 11.09 2.73
C ALA A 272 0.02 10.10 1.84
N VAL A 273 0.38 10.00 0.55
CA VAL A 273 -0.25 9.01 -0.35
C VAL A 273 0.11 7.59 0.03
N SER A 274 1.33 7.35 0.54
CA SER A 274 1.76 6.03 1.03
C SER A 274 1.00 5.62 2.30
N THR A 275 0.81 6.56 3.22
CA THR A 275 -0.05 6.37 4.41
C THR A 275 -1.45 5.96 4.01
N VAL A 276 -2.05 6.68 3.06
CA VAL A 276 -3.41 6.40 2.62
C VAL A 276 -3.49 5.07 1.86
N MET A 277 -2.62 4.81 0.88
CA MET A 277 -2.73 3.59 0.08
C MET A 277 -2.52 2.32 0.92
N THR A 278 -1.65 2.37 1.93
CA THR A 278 -1.29 1.21 2.77
C THR A 278 -2.31 0.95 3.89
N ARG A 279 -3.16 1.92 4.26
CA ARG A 279 -4.02 1.86 5.47
C ARG A 279 -5.47 2.32 5.29
N GLN A 280 -5.87 2.79 4.11
CA GLN A 280 -7.25 3.26 3.88
C GLN A 280 -8.26 2.12 3.84
N ASN A 281 -9.47 2.41 4.33
CA ASN A 281 -10.60 1.50 4.33
C ASN A 281 -11.84 2.21 3.78
N GLN A 282 -12.72 1.43 3.16
CA GLN A 282 -14.07 1.89 2.85
C GLN A 282 -14.95 1.67 4.08
N ILE A 283 -15.61 2.73 4.53
CA ILE A 283 -16.62 2.70 5.60
C ILE A 283 -17.89 3.37 5.09
N PRO A 284 -19.09 3.05 5.62
CA PRO A 284 -20.29 3.78 5.27
C PRO A 284 -20.15 5.26 5.66
N ALA A 285 -20.77 6.16 4.90
CA ALA A 285 -20.98 7.53 5.31
C ALA A 285 -21.97 7.58 6.49
N ARG A 286 -21.96 8.67 7.27
CA ARG A 286 -22.84 8.80 8.46
C ARG A 286 -24.33 8.68 8.16
N ASP A 287 -24.75 9.07 6.95
CA ASP A 287 -26.14 8.98 6.49
C ASP A 287 -26.48 7.62 5.86
N GLY A 288 -25.53 6.67 5.84
CA GLY A 288 -25.67 5.36 5.22
C GLY A 288 -25.81 5.39 3.69
N SER A 289 -25.77 6.55 3.06
CA SER A 289 -26.14 6.72 1.64
C SER A 289 -25.06 6.24 0.65
N ARG A 290 -23.81 6.18 1.10
CA ARG A 290 -22.64 5.89 0.25
C ARG A 290 -21.47 5.37 1.08
N ALA A 291 -20.47 4.80 0.43
CA ALA A 291 -19.17 4.58 1.04
C ALA A 291 -18.34 5.88 1.09
N THR A 292 -17.43 5.95 2.05
CA THR A 292 -16.40 6.98 2.20
C THR A 292 -15.07 6.32 2.56
N LEU A 293 -13.95 6.97 2.22
CA LEU A 293 -12.63 6.46 2.60
C LEU A 293 -12.20 7.06 3.95
N GLY A 294 -11.53 6.23 4.76
CA GLY A 294 -10.97 6.67 6.03
C GLY A 294 -9.81 5.81 6.52
N LEU A 295 -9.04 6.40 7.44
CA LEU A 295 -8.04 5.72 8.25
C LEU A 295 -8.65 5.41 9.63
N ILE A 296 -8.40 4.21 10.14
CA ILE A 296 -8.98 3.70 11.37
C ILE A 296 -7.85 3.49 12.39
N PRO A 297 -7.63 4.44 13.31
CA PRO A 297 -6.54 4.36 14.27
C PRO A 297 -6.62 3.08 15.12
N LEU A 298 -5.45 2.58 15.52
CA LEU A 298 -5.21 1.35 16.30
C LEU A 298 -5.52 0.07 15.53
N TRP A 299 -6.70 -0.03 14.92
CA TRP A 299 -7.07 -1.19 14.10
C TRP A 299 -6.08 -1.40 12.95
N ASP A 300 -5.64 -0.31 12.30
CA ASP A 300 -4.69 -0.39 11.20
C ASP A 300 -3.26 -0.79 11.63
N MET A 301 -2.99 -0.95 12.93
CA MET A 301 -1.73 -1.50 13.46
C MET A 301 -1.69 -3.04 13.39
N CYS A 302 -2.82 -3.72 13.19
CA CYS A 302 -2.82 -5.16 12.98
C CYS A 302 -2.15 -5.50 11.64
N ASN A 303 -1.20 -6.44 11.64
CA ASN A 303 -0.55 -6.92 10.42
C ASN A 303 -1.38 -8.00 9.70
N HIS A 304 -0.97 -8.33 8.47
CA HIS A 304 -1.69 -9.25 7.59
C HIS A 304 -1.42 -10.74 7.89
N THR A 305 -2.45 -11.58 7.75
CA THR A 305 -2.34 -13.03 7.53
C THR A 305 -3.49 -13.53 6.63
N ASN A 306 -3.42 -14.76 6.12
CA ASN A 306 -4.54 -15.38 5.38
C ASN A 306 -5.75 -15.59 6.30
N GLY A 307 -6.96 -15.56 5.74
CA GLY A 307 -8.17 -15.81 6.52
C GLY A 307 -9.40 -15.19 5.87
N ILE A 308 -10.31 -14.71 6.71
CA ILE A 308 -11.56 -14.06 6.32
C ILE A 308 -11.68 -12.68 6.96
N TYR A 309 -12.57 -11.85 6.44
CA TYR A 309 -12.88 -10.58 7.09
C TYR A 309 -13.56 -10.82 8.44
N THR A 310 -12.96 -10.27 9.50
CA THR A 310 -13.52 -10.26 10.86
C THR A 310 -13.68 -8.86 11.42
N SER A 311 -13.68 -7.86 10.52
CA SER A 311 -13.92 -6.46 10.88
C SER A 311 -15.07 -5.92 10.06
N ASP A 312 -15.96 -5.18 10.69
CA ASP A 312 -17.12 -4.56 10.04
C ASP A 312 -17.44 -3.20 10.68
N TYR A 313 -18.38 -2.48 10.09
CA TYR A 313 -18.88 -1.22 10.60
C TYR A 313 -20.22 -1.39 11.30
N ASN A 314 -20.26 -1.16 12.60
CA ASN A 314 -21.49 -1.14 13.39
C ASN A 314 -22.14 0.26 13.30
N ALA A 315 -23.25 0.34 12.56
CA ALA A 315 -23.97 1.59 12.33
C ALA A 315 -24.66 2.13 13.59
N ASP A 316 -25.15 1.25 14.46
CA ASP A 316 -25.85 1.62 15.70
C ASP A 316 -24.89 2.24 16.71
N GLU A 317 -23.67 1.68 16.81
CA GLU A 317 -22.60 2.18 17.69
C GLU A 317 -21.75 3.29 17.05
N ASP A 318 -22.00 3.63 15.77
CA ASP A 318 -21.16 4.51 14.93
C ASP A 318 -19.65 4.20 15.06
N ALA A 319 -19.28 2.92 14.94
CA ALA A 319 -17.92 2.44 15.19
C ALA A 319 -17.49 1.30 14.25
N CYS A 320 -16.19 1.17 14.02
CA CYS A 320 -15.61 -0.04 13.42
C CYS A 320 -15.39 -1.07 14.53
N GLU A 321 -15.89 -2.28 14.33
CA GLU A 321 -15.67 -3.42 15.23
C GLU A 321 -14.76 -4.44 14.56
N CYS A 322 -13.84 -5.01 15.34
CA CYS A 322 -12.95 -6.06 14.91
C CYS A 322 -13.04 -7.22 15.90
N PHE A 323 -13.15 -8.43 15.37
CA PHE A 323 -13.21 -9.68 16.11
C PHE A 323 -11.98 -10.52 15.82
N CYS A 324 -11.57 -11.34 16.80
CA CYS A 324 -10.41 -12.21 16.66
C CYS A 324 -10.62 -13.21 15.52
N LEU A 325 -9.73 -13.18 14.53
CA LEU A 325 -9.72 -14.10 13.38
C LEU A 325 -9.51 -15.56 13.78
N GLN A 326 -8.80 -15.79 14.88
CA GLN A 326 -8.46 -17.08 15.44
C GLN A 326 -8.13 -16.89 16.93
N ASP A 327 -7.85 -17.99 17.63
CA ASP A 327 -7.29 -17.92 18.99
C ASP A 327 -5.91 -17.21 18.97
N PHE A 328 -5.74 -16.23 19.86
CA PHE A 328 -4.45 -15.58 20.12
C PHE A 328 -4.07 -15.76 21.59
N TYR A 329 -2.95 -16.43 21.86
CA TYR A 329 -2.43 -16.58 23.21
C TYR A 329 -1.65 -15.34 23.65
N SER A 330 -1.58 -15.11 24.96
CA SER A 330 -0.77 -14.03 25.52
C SER A 330 0.66 -14.04 24.96
N GLY A 331 1.12 -12.88 24.49
CA GLY A 331 2.43 -12.67 23.85
C GLY A 331 2.46 -12.88 22.34
N GLN A 332 1.40 -13.41 21.72
CA GLN A 332 1.33 -13.57 20.27
C GLN A 332 0.96 -12.27 19.55
N GLN A 333 1.39 -12.16 18.28
CA GLN A 333 0.97 -11.10 17.40
C GLN A 333 -0.49 -11.31 16.98
N ILE A 334 -1.28 -10.24 17.10
CA ILE A 334 -2.65 -10.18 16.61
C ILE A 334 -2.61 -9.78 15.14
N LEU A 335 -3.20 -10.63 14.29
CA LEU A 335 -3.19 -10.50 12.84
C LEU A 335 -4.62 -10.45 12.30
N ILE A 336 -4.80 -9.78 11.17
CA ILE A 336 -6.08 -9.68 10.46
C ILE A 336 -5.92 -10.04 8.99
N PHE A 337 -7.01 -10.45 8.34
CA PHE A 337 -7.03 -10.62 6.89
C PHE A 337 -7.34 -9.28 6.20
N TYR A 338 -6.41 -8.79 5.37
CA TYR A 338 -6.55 -7.52 4.67
C TYR A 338 -7.48 -7.62 3.45
N GLY A 339 -7.73 -8.84 2.97
CA GLY A 339 -8.49 -9.10 1.77
C GLY A 339 -7.73 -9.92 0.72
N PRO A 340 -8.44 -10.43 -0.30
CA PRO A 340 -7.90 -11.36 -1.29
C PRO A 340 -7.10 -10.62 -2.38
N ARG A 341 -6.01 -9.97 -1.98
CA ARG A 341 -5.11 -9.23 -2.87
C ARG A 341 -3.97 -10.11 -3.37
N SER A 342 -3.48 -9.84 -4.57
CA SER A 342 -2.28 -10.50 -5.08
C SER A 342 -1.02 -9.96 -4.38
N ASN A 343 0.10 -10.68 -4.49
CA ASN A 343 1.38 -10.17 -4.01
C ASN A 343 1.87 -8.94 -4.80
N GLY A 344 1.51 -8.82 -6.08
CA GLY A 344 1.76 -7.60 -6.84
C GLY A 344 1.01 -6.39 -6.28
N GLU A 345 -0.26 -6.59 -5.90
CA GLU A 345 -1.07 -5.56 -5.25
C GLU A 345 -0.55 -5.23 -3.84
N PHE A 346 -0.19 -6.24 -3.03
CA PHE A 346 0.42 -6.01 -1.72
C PHE A 346 1.73 -5.26 -1.82
N LEU A 347 2.59 -5.56 -2.79
CA LEU A 347 3.83 -4.82 -2.95
C LEU A 347 3.57 -3.36 -3.32
N VAL A 348 2.75 -3.13 -4.35
CA VAL A 348 2.51 -1.79 -4.92
C VAL A 348 1.69 -0.89 -4.00
N HIS A 349 0.75 -1.46 -3.23
CA HIS A 349 -0.20 -0.68 -2.41
C HIS A 349 0.01 -0.83 -0.90
N ASN A 350 0.68 -1.89 -0.43
CA ASN A 350 0.93 -2.12 1.00
C ASN A 350 2.42 -2.19 1.37
N GLY A 351 3.32 -2.33 0.39
CA GLY A 351 4.77 -2.33 0.60
C GLY A 351 5.32 -3.62 1.18
N PHE A 352 4.68 -4.77 0.95
CA PHE A 352 5.19 -6.08 1.37
C PHE A 352 4.80 -7.18 0.39
N VAL A 353 5.45 -8.35 0.50
CA VAL A 353 5.10 -9.56 -0.24
C VAL A 353 4.87 -10.68 0.76
N TYR A 354 3.75 -11.39 0.67
CA TYR A 354 3.38 -12.47 1.58
C TYR A 354 3.60 -13.83 0.92
N ALA A 355 4.61 -14.56 1.40
CA ALA A 355 5.08 -15.80 0.75
C ALA A 355 3.96 -16.84 0.57
N ASP A 356 3.10 -16.99 1.57
CA ASP A 356 2.02 -17.98 1.59
C ASP A 356 0.67 -17.41 1.17
N ASN A 357 0.65 -16.35 0.36
CA ASN A 357 -0.60 -15.75 -0.11
C ASN A 357 -1.45 -16.73 -0.92
N GLU A 358 -2.61 -17.10 -0.37
CA GLU A 358 -3.58 -18.02 -0.99
C GLU A 358 -4.33 -17.39 -2.18
N HIS A 359 -4.38 -16.05 -2.23
CA HIS A 359 -5.07 -15.29 -3.26
C HIS A 359 -4.13 -14.72 -4.33
N ASP A 360 -2.88 -15.20 -4.36
CA ASP A 360 -1.88 -14.70 -5.29
C ASP A 360 -2.27 -14.98 -6.74
N ARG A 361 -1.98 -14.00 -7.59
CA ARG A 361 -2.33 -14.03 -9.01
C ARG A 361 -1.44 -13.09 -9.82
N LEU A 362 -1.07 -13.53 -11.01
CA LEU A 362 -0.28 -12.76 -11.96
C LEU A 362 -1.19 -12.02 -12.94
N CYS A 363 -0.98 -10.72 -13.12
CA CYS A 363 -1.68 -9.93 -14.12
C CYS A 363 -1.22 -10.28 -15.55
N LEU A 364 -2.15 -10.63 -16.43
CA LEU A 364 -1.93 -10.98 -17.83
C LEU A 364 -2.72 -10.01 -18.73
N LYS A 365 -2.04 -9.02 -19.31
CA LYS A 365 -2.65 -8.07 -20.25
C LYS A 365 -2.80 -8.74 -21.63
N LEU A 366 -4.03 -8.94 -22.09
CA LEU A 366 -4.34 -9.49 -23.42
C LEU A 366 -5.25 -8.53 -24.19
N GLY A 367 -5.12 -8.56 -25.51
CA GLY A 367 -6.02 -7.84 -26.39
C GLY A 367 -6.00 -8.35 -27.81
N ILE A 368 -7.12 -8.16 -28.51
CA ILE A 368 -7.27 -8.42 -29.93
C ILE A 368 -6.72 -7.20 -30.68
N SER A 369 -5.79 -7.44 -31.60
CA SER A 369 -5.23 -6.39 -32.43
C SER A 369 -6.34 -5.72 -33.25
N LYS A 370 -6.34 -4.39 -33.34
CA LYS A 370 -7.25 -3.65 -34.25
C LYS A 370 -7.00 -3.98 -35.72
N GLY A 371 -5.84 -4.55 -36.05
CA GLY A 371 -5.52 -5.06 -37.39
C GLY A 371 -5.94 -6.50 -37.65
N ASP A 372 -6.53 -7.20 -36.66
CA ASP A 372 -7.13 -8.52 -36.88
C ASP A 372 -8.36 -8.36 -37.79
N PRO A 373 -8.44 -9.05 -38.95
CA PRO A 373 -9.61 -8.97 -39.84
C PRO A 373 -10.93 -9.32 -39.15
N LEU A 374 -10.88 -10.14 -38.09
CA LEU A 374 -12.03 -10.57 -37.31
C LEU A 374 -12.27 -9.69 -36.08
N PHE A 375 -11.57 -8.57 -35.92
CA PHE A 375 -11.66 -7.71 -34.73
C PHE A 375 -13.10 -7.32 -34.42
N ALA A 376 -13.89 -6.92 -35.43
CA ALA A 376 -15.27 -6.50 -35.24
C ALA A 376 -16.16 -7.66 -34.71
N LEU A 377 -16.08 -8.83 -35.34
CA LEU A 377 -16.85 -10.01 -34.94
C LEU A 377 -16.45 -10.49 -33.55
N LYS A 378 -15.14 -10.63 -33.28
CA LYS A 378 -14.66 -11.02 -31.94
C LYS A 378 -15.06 -10.00 -30.87
N SER A 379 -15.02 -8.71 -31.18
CA SER A 379 -15.44 -7.65 -30.24
C SER A 379 -16.94 -7.70 -29.95
N GLU A 380 -17.77 -7.99 -30.94
CA GLU A 380 -19.21 -8.18 -30.74
C GLU A 380 -19.49 -9.36 -29.80
N VAL A 381 -18.84 -10.50 -30.05
CA VAL A 381 -18.97 -11.72 -29.23
C VAL A 381 -18.49 -11.48 -27.80
N LEU A 382 -17.33 -10.83 -27.62
CA LEU A 382 -16.84 -10.45 -26.29
C LEU A 382 -17.78 -9.44 -25.59
N GLY A 383 -18.39 -8.53 -26.35
CA GLY A 383 -19.39 -7.59 -25.82
C GLY A 383 -20.59 -8.30 -25.20
N LYS A 384 -21.07 -9.40 -25.80
CA LYS A 384 -22.15 -10.23 -25.25
C LYS A 384 -21.76 -10.90 -23.91
N LEU A 385 -20.47 -11.10 -23.66
CA LEU A 385 -19.90 -11.63 -22.43
C LEU A 385 -19.51 -10.55 -21.40
N ASN A 386 -19.80 -9.27 -21.67
CA ASN A 386 -19.28 -8.13 -20.90
C ASN A 386 -17.73 -8.09 -20.82
N LEU A 387 -17.06 -8.60 -21.85
CA LEU A 387 -15.60 -8.59 -21.97
C LEU A 387 -15.17 -7.51 -22.97
N ALA A 388 -14.19 -6.69 -22.58
CA ALA A 388 -13.55 -5.77 -23.51
C ALA A 388 -12.55 -6.52 -24.41
N PRO A 389 -12.36 -6.09 -25.68
CA PRO A 389 -11.41 -6.71 -26.61
C PRO A 389 -9.94 -6.50 -26.21
N SER A 390 -9.66 -5.65 -25.22
CA SER A 390 -8.36 -5.50 -24.57
C SER A 390 -8.56 -5.20 -23.09
N ARG A 391 -8.05 -6.07 -22.21
CA ARG A 391 -8.13 -5.90 -20.75
C ARG A 391 -7.05 -6.70 -20.02
N SER A 392 -6.91 -6.45 -18.73
CA SER A 392 -6.13 -7.31 -17.83
C SER A 392 -6.96 -8.52 -17.42
N PHE A 393 -6.34 -9.69 -17.48
CA PHE A 393 -6.79 -10.96 -16.90
C PHE A 393 -5.83 -11.39 -15.82
N TYR A 394 -6.12 -12.52 -15.16
CA TYR A 394 -5.27 -13.05 -14.10
C TYR A 394 -4.98 -14.54 -14.30
N LEU A 395 -3.75 -14.94 -13.96
CA LEU A 395 -3.39 -16.34 -13.74
C LEU A 395 -3.32 -16.58 -12.24
N HIS A 396 -4.06 -17.56 -11.75
CA HIS A 396 -4.22 -17.79 -10.31
C HIS A 396 -3.23 -18.82 -9.77
N ARG A 397 -2.83 -18.64 -8.51
CA ARG A 397 -2.18 -19.70 -7.73
C ARG A 397 -3.15 -20.88 -7.52
N GLY A 398 -2.60 -22.09 -7.44
CA GLY A 398 -3.35 -23.30 -7.09
C GLY A 398 -3.68 -24.19 -8.28
N ARG A 399 -4.60 -25.13 -8.09
CA ARG A 399 -4.86 -26.19 -9.08
C ARG A 399 -5.45 -25.70 -10.41
N PHE A 400 -6.19 -24.59 -10.37
CA PHE A 400 -6.93 -24.05 -11.51
C PHE A 400 -6.46 -22.62 -11.79
N PRO A 401 -5.44 -22.43 -12.64
CA PRO A 401 -4.84 -21.12 -12.86
C PRO A 401 -5.65 -20.20 -13.79
N VAL A 402 -6.67 -20.72 -14.48
CA VAL A 402 -7.45 -20.00 -15.50
C VAL A 402 -8.89 -19.85 -15.03
N ASP A 403 -9.36 -18.61 -14.94
CA ASP A 403 -10.78 -18.32 -14.65
C ASP A 403 -11.65 -18.36 -15.93
N GLY A 404 -12.96 -18.32 -15.73
CA GLY A 404 -13.92 -18.41 -16.83
C GLY A 404 -13.84 -17.24 -17.82
N ASP A 405 -13.59 -16.02 -17.33
CA ASP A 405 -13.48 -14.83 -18.17
C ASP A 405 -12.24 -14.90 -19.09
N LEU A 406 -11.10 -15.34 -18.57
CA LEU A 406 -9.89 -15.59 -19.36
C LEU A 406 -10.13 -16.71 -20.36
N LEU A 407 -10.75 -17.81 -19.96
CA LEU A 407 -11.05 -18.93 -20.87
C LEU A 407 -11.94 -18.49 -22.03
N ALA A 408 -13.04 -17.79 -21.74
CA ALA A 408 -13.95 -17.29 -22.77
C ALA A 408 -13.25 -16.29 -23.71
N PHE A 409 -12.44 -15.40 -23.16
CA PHE A 409 -11.63 -14.49 -23.98
C PHE A 409 -10.70 -15.26 -24.91
N LEU A 410 -9.95 -16.24 -24.40
CA LEU A 410 -9.02 -17.03 -25.20
C LEU A 410 -9.74 -17.82 -26.28
N ARG A 411 -10.91 -18.40 -25.97
CA ARG A 411 -11.77 -19.08 -26.96
C ARG A 411 -12.12 -18.14 -28.09
N VAL A 412 -12.69 -16.98 -27.79
CA VAL A 412 -13.05 -15.99 -28.83
C VAL A 412 -11.82 -15.46 -29.58
N PHE A 413 -10.70 -15.29 -28.88
CA PHE A 413 -9.42 -14.87 -29.47
C PHE A 413 -8.91 -15.87 -30.53
N CYS A 414 -9.09 -17.18 -30.29
CA CYS A 414 -8.63 -18.27 -31.15
C CYS A 414 -9.66 -18.75 -32.20
N MET A 415 -10.93 -18.34 -32.10
CA MET A 415 -11.99 -18.80 -32.99
C MET A 415 -11.72 -18.45 -34.46
N ALA A 416 -12.06 -19.41 -35.33
CA ALA A 416 -12.07 -19.21 -36.78
C ALA A 416 -13.31 -18.41 -37.23
N GLU A 417 -13.22 -17.82 -38.42
CA GLU A 417 -14.28 -17.00 -38.99
C GLU A 417 -15.61 -17.76 -39.15
N ASP A 418 -15.56 -18.98 -39.67
CA ASP A 418 -16.75 -19.81 -39.91
C ASP A 418 -17.49 -20.10 -38.60
N LEU A 419 -16.76 -20.49 -37.56
CA LEU A 419 -17.30 -20.76 -36.24
C LEU A 419 -17.93 -19.51 -35.59
N LEU A 420 -17.27 -18.35 -35.69
CA LEU A 420 -17.83 -17.07 -35.22
C LEU A 420 -19.13 -16.75 -35.95
N LYS A 421 -19.14 -16.93 -37.28
CA LYS A 421 -20.30 -16.59 -38.10
C LYS A 421 -21.50 -17.49 -37.86
N GLU A 422 -21.27 -18.80 -37.83
CA GLU A 422 -22.32 -19.82 -37.73
C GLU A 422 -22.93 -19.89 -36.32
N LYS A 423 -22.09 -19.80 -35.28
CA LYS A 423 -22.54 -20.07 -33.90
C LYS A 423 -22.68 -18.84 -33.02
N PHE A 424 -22.06 -17.70 -33.36
CA PHE A 424 -21.93 -16.59 -32.40
C PHE A 424 -22.28 -15.21 -32.97
N SER A 425 -22.63 -15.11 -34.26
CA SER A 425 -23.01 -13.86 -34.94
C SER A 425 -24.32 -13.98 -35.71
N GLY A 426 -24.95 -12.85 -36.02
CA GLY A 426 -26.22 -12.80 -36.77
C GLY A 426 -27.46 -13.09 -35.93
N ASP A 427 -28.61 -13.26 -36.60
CA ASP A 427 -29.93 -13.40 -35.96
C ASP A 427 -30.10 -14.70 -35.15
N SER A 428 -29.26 -15.70 -35.40
CA SER A 428 -29.20 -16.97 -34.67
C SER A 428 -28.16 -16.99 -33.55
N ALA A 429 -27.52 -15.86 -33.24
CA ALA A 429 -26.51 -15.79 -32.20
C ALA A 429 -27.12 -16.03 -30.81
N PRO A 430 -26.44 -16.81 -29.94
CA PRO A 430 -26.89 -17.06 -28.58
C PRO A 430 -27.05 -15.77 -27.78
N GLY A 431 -28.01 -15.78 -26.86
CA GLY A 431 -28.19 -14.69 -25.90
C GLY A 431 -27.03 -14.62 -24.88
N PRO A 432 -26.88 -13.51 -24.13
CA PRO A 432 -25.80 -13.36 -23.14
C PRO A 432 -25.70 -14.51 -22.13
N GLU A 433 -26.83 -15.07 -21.68
CA GLU A 433 -26.84 -16.20 -20.73
C GLU A 433 -26.31 -17.49 -21.36
N GLU A 434 -26.64 -17.75 -22.62
CA GLU A 434 -26.17 -18.93 -23.35
C GLU A 434 -24.67 -18.82 -23.66
N MET A 435 -24.17 -17.59 -23.83
CA MET A 435 -22.74 -17.32 -24.06
C MET A 435 -21.85 -17.69 -22.87
N GLU A 436 -22.39 -17.77 -21.65
CA GLU A 436 -21.64 -18.17 -20.45
C GLU A 436 -21.06 -19.59 -20.57
N ILE A 437 -21.56 -20.43 -21.49
CA ILE A 437 -20.96 -21.72 -21.81
C ILE A 437 -19.49 -21.60 -22.23
N LEU A 438 -19.09 -20.45 -22.82
CA LEU A 438 -17.70 -20.17 -23.18
C LEU A 438 -16.79 -20.01 -21.97
N LYS A 439 -17.34 -19.80 -20.76
CA LYS A 439 -16.58 -19.74 -19.51
C LYS A 439 -16.44 -21.10 -18.83
N ASP A 440 -17.28 -22.08 -19.20
CA ASP A 440 -17.23 -23.42 -18.62
C ASP A 440 -16.14 -24.26 -19.29
N GLU A 441 -15.18 -24.68 -18.50
CA GLU A 441 -14.07 -25.52 -18.95
C GLU A 441 -14.50 -26.94 -19.33
N ASN A 442 -15.63 -27.42 -18.82
CA ASN A 442 -16.15 -28.76 -19.12
C ASN A 442 -16.92 -28.80 -20.45
N GLN A 443 -17.19 -27.64 -21.05
CA GLN A 443 -17.92 -27.51 -22.31
C GLN A 443 -16.95 -27.11 -23.41
N TYR A 444 -16.77 -27.98 -24.41
CA TYR A 444 -15.92 -27.66 -25.55
C TYR A 444 -16.69 -26.90 -26.62
N VAL A 445 -16.06 -25.88 -27.19
CA VAL A 445 -16.60 -25.18 -28.36
C VAL A 445 -16.44 -26.03 -29.61
N ASP A 446 -15.19 -26.45 -29.83
CA ASP A 446 -14.70 -27.21 -30.97
C ASP A 446 -13.25 -27.67 -30.66
N PRO A 447 -12.83 -28.91 -31.03
CA PRO A 447 -11.50 -29.42 -30.71
C PRO A 447 -10.33 -28.58 -31.24
N ASP A 448 -10.42 -28.06 -32.46
CA ASP A 448 -9.36 -27.25 -33.07
C ASP A 448 -9.23 -25.90 -32.36
N ASN A 449 -10.36 -25.32 -31.95
CA ASN A 449 -10.37 -24.08 -31.16
C ASN A 449 -9.73 -24.30 -29.78
N GLU A 450 -10.10 -25.37 -29.09
CA GLU A 450 -9.51 -25.71 -27.78
C GLU A 450 -8.00 -25.95 -27.88
N GLU A 451 -7.52 -26.70 -28.89
CA GLU A 451 -6.09 -26.90 -29.07
C GLU A 451 -5.34 -25.57 -29.31
N LYS A 452 -5.93 -24.62 -30.05
CA LYS A 452 -5.37 -23.27 -30.24
C LYS A 452 -5.34 -22.47 -28.93
N VAL A 453 -6.41 -22.52 -28.13
CA VAL A 453 -6.51 -21.83 -26.83
C VAL A 453 -5.39 -22.27 -25.89
N TRP A 454 -5.28 -23.58 -25.66
CA TRP A 454 -4.30 -24.11 -24.72
C TRP A 454 -2.87 -24.00 -25.27
N SER A 455 -2.68 -24.11 -26.59
CA SER A 455 -1.38 -23.86 -27.22
C SER A 455 -0.93 -22.40 -27.09
N PHE A 456 -1.85 -21.46 -27.29
CA PHE A 456 -1.58 -20.04 -27.08
C PHE A 456 -1.20 -19.77 -25.64
N LEU A 457 -1.98 -20.25 -24.67
CA LEU A 457 -1.73 -20.01 -23.26
C LEU A 457 -0.41 -20.62 -22.80
N HIS A 458 -0.14 -21.87 -23.17
CA HIS A 458 1.14 -22.54 -22.89
C HIS A 458 2.32 -21.73 -23.42
N THR A 459 2.24 -21.32 -24.70
CA THR A 459 3.29 -20.52 -25.35
C THR A 459 3.46 -19.17 -24.67
N ARG A 460 2.36 -18.48 -24.37
CA ARG A 460 2.38 -17.18 -23.71
C ARG A 460 3.00 -17.26 -22.31
N ALA A 461 2.58 -18.21 -21.48
CA ALA A 461 3.14 -18.40 -20.15
C ALA A 461 4.63 -18.77 -20.21
N SER A 462 5.03 -19.62 -21.18
CA SER A 462 6.45 -19.96 -21.43
C SER A 462 7.29 -18.74 -21.82
N LEU A 463 6.75 -17.84 -22.66
CA LEU A 463 7.41 -16.60 -23.05
C LEU A 463 7.58 -15.64 -21.87
N LEU A 464 6.54 -15.49 -21.04
CA LEU A 464 6.59 -14.66 -19.84
C LEU A 464 7.60 -15.21 -18.83
N LEU A 465 7.64 -16.52 -18.63
CA LEU A 465 8.60 -17.16 -17.72
C LEU A 465 10.05 -16.89 -18.14
N LYS A 466 10.34 -16.89 -19.44
CA LYS A 466 11.67 -16.58 -19.98
C LYS A 466 12.08 -15.10 -19.84
N ALA A 467 11.15 -14.21 -19.54
CA ALA A 467 11.45 -12.79 -19.35
C ALA A 467 12.08 -12.48 -17.98
N TYR A 468 11.96 -13.41 -17.02
CA TYR A 468 12.59 -13.27 -15.70
C TYR A 468 14.10 -13.49 -15.81
N PRO A 469 14.92 -12.68 -15.11
CA PRO A 469 16.37 -12.64 -15.32
C PRO A 469 17.15 -13.79 -14.65
N CYS A 470 16.52 -14.51 -13.71
CA CYS A 470 17.13 -15.53 -12.86
C CYS A 470 16.20 -16.73 -12.66
N SER A 471 16.73 -17.82 -12.11
CA SER A 471 15.99 -19.02 -11.75
C SER A 471 15.20 -18.86 -10.43
N ILE A 472 14.32 -19.82 -10.12
CA ILE A 472 13.60 -19.84 -8.83
C ILE A 472 14.58 -20.03 -7.67
N GLU A 473 15.54 -20.92 -7.84
CA GLU A 473 16.52 -21.30 -6.82
C GLU A 473 17.46 -20.12 -6.49
N GLU A 474 17.82 -19.30 -7.47
CA GLU A 474 18.60 -18.07 -7.27
C GLU A 474 17.82 -17.03 -6.44
N ASP A 475 16.51 -16.91 -6.68
CA ASP A 475 15.67 -16.01 -5.89
C ASP A 475 15.39 -16.55 -4.49
N GLU A 476 15.17 -17.86 -4.34
CA GLU A 476 15.03 -18.50 -3.02
C GLU A 476 16.28 -18.27 -2.18
N SER A 477 17.46 -18.47 -2.80
CA SER A 477 18.74 -18.14 -2.17
C SER A 477 18.79 -16.67 -1.75
N THR A 478 18.32 -15.75 -2.59
CA THR A 478 18.33 -14.31 -2.30
C THR A 478 17.43 -13.93 -1.11
N VAL A 479 16.27 -14.59 -0.97
CA VAL A 479 15.37 -14.37 0.18
C VAL A 479 16.05 -14.76 1.49
N ASP A 480 16.80 -15.85 1.50
CA ASP A 480 17.50 -16.38 2.68
C ASP A 480 18.84 -15.69 2.97
N LEU A 481 19.37 -14.88 2.04
CA LEU A 481 20.63 -14.16 2.23
C LEU A 481 20.51 -13.13 3.37
N PRO A 482 21.32 -13.23 4.45
CA PRO A 482 21.27 -12.29 5.55
C PRO A 482 21.53 -10.84 5.12
N ASP A 483 22.50 -10.64 4.22
CA ASP A 483 22.97 -9.33 3.78
C ASP A 483 22.15 -8.73 2.61
N ALA A 484 21.18 -9.47 2.05
CA ALA A 484 20.31 -8.94 1.00
C ALA A 484 19.36 -7.88 1.57
N SER A 485 19.18 -6.78 0.83
CA SER A 485 18.27 -5.70 1.25
C SER A 485 16.81 -6.18 1.26
N ASP A 486 15.97 -5.53 2.08
CA ASP A 486 14.53 -5.84 2.12
C ASP A 486 13.88 -5.70 0.74
N VAL A 487 14.36 -4.76 -0.07
CA VAL A 487 13.90 -4.56 -1.45
C VAL A 487 14.27 -5.75 -2.34
N GLN A 488 15.50 -6.26 -2.25
CA GLN A 488 15.92 -7.47 -2.97
C GLN A 488 15.10 -8.69 -2.54
N LYS A 489 14.86 -8.85 -1.23
CA LYS A 489 14.07 -9.95 -0.68
C LYS A 489 12.62 -9.90 -1.14
N MET A 490 11.96 -8.74 -1.06
CA MET A 490 10.59 -8.55 -1.55
C MET A 490 10.48 -8.82 -3.06
N ALA A 491 11.38 -8.26 -3.86
CA ALA A 491 11.37 -8.50 -5.31
C ALA A 491 11.59 -9.99 -5.65
N SER A 492 12.52 -10.65 -4.97
CA SER A 492 12.79 -12.09 -5.16
C SER A 492 11.58 -12.94 -4.75
N GLN A 493 10.97 -12.64 -3.60
CA GLN A 493 9.78 -13.33 -3.13
C GLN A 493 8.58 -13.17 -4.09
N LEU A 494 8.40 -11.99 -4.67
CA LEU A 494 7.38 -11.75 -5.71
C LEU A 494 7.65 -12.62 -6.93
N ARG A 495 8.88 -12.59 -7.47
CA ARG A 495 9.27 -13.37 -8.66
C ARG A 495 9.13 -14.87 -8.45
N ILE A 496 9.39 -15.38 -7.24
CA ILE A 496 9.13 -16.78 -6.87
C ILE A 496 7.65 -17.11 -7.06
N GLY A 497 6.75 -16.32 -6.47
CA GLY A 497 5.30 -16.52 -6.60
C GLY A 497 4.83 -16.48 -8.06
N GLU A 498 5.23 -15.45 -8.79
CA GLU A 498 4.87 -15.25 -10.19
C GLU A 498 5.35 -16.37 -11.11
N ARG A 499 6.61 -16.82 -10.96
CA ARG A 499 7.14 -17.92 -11.77
C ARG A 499 6.49 -19.26 -11.41
N ARG A 500 6.15 -19.51 -10.15
CA ARG A 500 5.39 -20.70 -9.74
C ARG A 500 4.00 -20.73 -10.39
N ILE A 501 3.31 -19.58 -10.45
CA ILE A 501 2.02 -19.44 -11.16
C ILE A 501 2.20 -19.73 -12.66
N LEU A 502 3.24 -19.19 -13.29
CA LEU A 502 3.52 -19.42 -14.71
C LEU A 502 3.84 -20.90 -15.02
N LEU A 503 4.71 -21.54 -14.23
CA LEU A 503 5.04 -22.96 -14.37
C LEU A 503 3.80 -23.85 -14.23
N ASN A 504 2.97 -23.59 -13.22
CA ASN A 504 1.70 -24.29 -13.04
C ASN A 504 0.77 -24.07 -14.23
N THR A 505 0.69 -22.85 -14.78
CA THR A 505 -0.11 -22.54 -15.97
C THR A 505 0.39 -23.31 -17.20
N ILE A 506 1.71 -23.44 -17.37
CA ILE A 506 2.32 -24.20 -18.47
C ILE A 506 1.95 -25.68 -18.37
N ASP A 507 2.15 -26.29 -17.19
CA ASP A 507 1.77 -27.68 -16.93
C ASP A 507 0.27 -27.91 -17.14
N TYR A 508 -0.56 -27.01 -16.61
CA TYR A 508 -2.01 -27.06 -16.75
C TYR A 508 -2.46 -27.05 -18.23
N ALA A 509 -1.97 -26.09 -19.00
CA ALA A 509 -2.26 -25.99 -20.42
C ALA A 509 -1.73 -27.20 -21.21
N GLY A 510 -0.57 -27.74 -20.81
CA GLY A 510 -0.01 -28.97 -21.37
C GLY A 510 -0.94 -30.17 -21.19
N LYS A 511 -1.40 -30.42 -19.96
CA LYS A 511 -2.36 -31.48 -19.63
C LYS A 511 -3.68 -31.33 -20.38
N LYS A 512 -4.19 -30.10 -20.52
CA LYS A 512 -5.41 -29.85 -21.31
C LYS A 512 -5.24 -30.25 -22.77
N LYS A 513 -4.10 -29.95 -23.38
CA LYS A 513 -3.78 -30.39 -24.74
C LYS A 513 -3.65 -31.91 -24.86
N GLU A 514 -3.05 -32.58 -23.88
CA GLU A 514 -2.93 -34.03 -23.89
C GLU A 514 -4.29 -34.71 -23.79
N ASN A 515 -5.19 -34.20 -22.95
CA ASN A 515 -6.54 -34.72 -22.82
C ASN A 515 -7.35 -34.58 -24.11
N LEU A 516 -7.21 -33.47 -24.84
CA LEU A 516 -7.86 -33.25 -26.14
C LEU A 516 -7.42 -34.25 -27.22
N LYS A 517 -6.22 -34.81 -27.11
CA LYS A 517 -5.73 -35.84 -28.04
C LYS A 517 -6.24 -37.24 -27.71
N GLN A 518 -6.76 -37.43 -26.50
CA GLN A 518 -7.28 -38.71 -26.01
C GLN A 518 -8.81 -38.82 -26.11
N SER A 519 -9.51 -37.68 -26.16
CA SER A 519 -10.94 -37.55 -26.48
C SER A 519 -11.18 -37.57 -27.98
#